data_AF-A0A285KT15-F1
#
_entry.id   AF-A0A285KT15-F1
#
_cell.length_a   1.000
_cell.length_b   1.000
_cell.length_c   1.000
_cell.angle_alpha   90.00
_cell.angle_beta   90.00
_cell.angle_gamma   90.00
#
_symmetry.space_group_name_H-M   'P 1'
#
loop_
_entity.id
_entity.type
_entity.pdbx_description
1 polymer ?
#
loop_
_entity_poly.entity_id
_entity_poly.type
_entity_poly.pdbx_seq_one_letter_code
_entity_poly.pdbx_strand_id
1 'polypeptide(L)'
;MLEPLTTRQVRDAEVAFGRACTRLRALQPEHPRVYAVAAMGDQGKRRWWKLSEGLREGRIELMYRRHAAEMISADTAAEVVATALIHAVIGRVAALLVAEGKAWDPGLENLWVHHDNDGGIDWAGVEDITIRAIDGERSAGEPGVVTLPCERAMFVWLAHRCEPSLTLIQHGLARCSGLSARRFWSLVGESLGGAATYVPDLARTDAEDGARRGQGLLLALEERGLPVRRAACLVR
;
A
#
# COMPACT_ATOMS: atom_id res chain seq x y z
N MET A 1 18.90 35.05 12.27
CA MET A 1 19.12 34.21 11.08
C MET A 1 17.96 33.20 11.08
N LEU A 2 16.89 33.44 10.31
CA LEU A 2 15.76 32.50 10.22
C LEU A 2 16.21 31.31 9.36
N GLU A 3 16.21 30.09 9.91
CA GLU A 3 16.16 28.90 9.05
C GLU A 3 14.91 29.03 8.15
N PRO A 4 15.00 28.74 6.85
CA PRO A 4 13.83 28.79 5.98
C PRO A 4 12.80 27.75 6.47
N LEU A 5 11.55 28.19 6.64
CA LEU A 5 10.44 27.36 7.15
C LEU A 5 10.27 26.03 6.39
N THR A 6 10.69 26.00 5.12
CA THR A 6 10.68 24.82 4.25
C THR A 6 11.65 23.73 4.69
N THR A 7 12.87 24.06 5.14
CA THR A 7 13.83 23.03 5.60
C THR A 7 13.40 22.37 6.90
N ARG A 8 12.69 23.10 7.77
CA ARG A 8 12.15 22.55 9.02
C ARG A 8 11.00 21.59 8.75
N GLN A 9 10.06 21.97 7.89
CA GLN A 9 8.92 21.12 7.50
C GLN A 9 9.37 19.79 6.87
N VAL A 10 10.43 19.80 6.05
CA VAL A 10 11.01 18.59 5.45
C VAL A 10 11.58 17.66 6.53
N ARG A 11 12.41 18.18 7.45
CA ARG A 11 12.97 17.40 8.56
C ARG A 11 11.89 16.81 9.47
N ASP A 12 10.85 17.58 9.73
CA ASP A 12 9.72 17.15 10.56
C ASP A 12 8.95 15.98 9.90
N ALA A 13 8.74 16.04 8.58
CA ALA A 13 8.14 14.94 7.81
C ALA A 13 9.04 13.69 7.78
N GLU A 14 10.36 13.85 7.64
CA GLU A 14 11.34 12.75 7.72
C GLU A 14 11.25 12.01 9.06
N VAL A 15 11.10 12.75 10.16
CA VAL A 15 11.00 12.20 11.51
C VAL A 15 9.69 11.41 11.70
N ALA A 16 8.55 11.97 11.30
CA ALA A 16 7.25 11.28 11.39
C ALA A 16 7.21 10.02 10.52
N PHE A 17 7.69 10.13 9.28
CA PHE A 17 7.77 9.02 8.33
C PHE A 17 8.74 7.94 8.79
N GLY A 18 9.91 8.31 9.31
CA GLY A 18 10.91 7.39 9.82
C GLY A 18 10.40 6.56 11.01
N ARG A 19 9.58 7.16 11.89
CA ARG A 19 8.88 6.42 12.96
C ARG A 19 7.92 5.39 12.39
N ALA A 20 7.09 5.76 11.42
CA ALA A 20 6.16 4.84 10.77
C ALA A 20 6.90 3.66 10.10
N CYS A 21 7.97 3.94 9.35
CA CYS A 21 8.80 2.91 8.69
C CYS A 21 9.47 1.96 9.69
N THR A 22 9.90 2.47 10.84
CA THR A 22 10.48 1.64 11.91
C THR A 22 9.43 0.71 12.50
N ARG A 23 8.22 1.21 12.77
CA ARG A 23 7.13 0.40 13.33
C ARG A 23 6.66 -0.67 12.36
N LEU A 24 6.52 -0.35 11.07
CA LEU A 24 6.16 -1.33 10.04
C LEU A 24 7.17 -2.47 9.92
N ARG A 25 8.47 -2.16 9.89
CA ARG A 25 9.52 -3.20 9.84
C ARG A 25 9.53 -4.06 11.10
N ALA A 26 9.12 -3.52 12.25
CA ALA A 26 9.02 -4.25 13.50
C ALA A 26 7.82 -5.23 13.55
N LEU A 27 6.83 -5.12 12.64
CA LEU A 27 5.72 -6.08 12.56
C LEU A 27 6.18 -7.50 12.26
N GLN A 28 7.27 -7.65 11.50
CA GLN A 28 7.90 -8.94 11.22
C GLN A 28 9.43 -8.81 11.30
N PRO A 29 10.03 -8.93 12.50
CA PRO A 29 11.46 -8.71 12.70
C PRO A 29 12.35 -9.62 11.86
N GLU A 30 11.93 -10.88 11.62
CA GLU A 30 12.65 -11.84 10.79
C GLU A 30 12.50 -11.58 9.29
N HIS A 31 11.44 -10.84 8.90
CA HIS A 31 11.11 -10.53 7.51
C HIS A 31 10.71 -9.04 7.35
N PRO A 32 11.59 -8.09 7.70
CA PRO A 32 11.21 -6.68 7.84
C PRO A 32 10.78 -6.04 6.50
N ARG A 33 11.18 -6.65 5.38
CA ARG A 33 10.82 -6.21 4.02
C ARG A 33 9.33 -6.39 3.68
N VAL A 34 8.63 -7.29 4.39
CA VAL A 34 7.19 -7.51 4.16
C VAL A 34 6.40 -6.21 4.26
N TYR A 35 6.73 -5.34 5.24
CA TYR A 35 6.06 -4.05 5.41
C TYR A 35 6.98 -2.85 5.15
N ALA A 36 8.17 -3.04 4.58
CA ALA A 36 9.12 -1.96 4.40
C ALA A 36 8.67 -0.92 3.38
N VAL A 37 8.88 0.35 3.74
CA VAL A 37 8.67 1.52 2.89
C VAL A 37 9.90 2.42 2.97
N ALA A 38 10.28 3.03 1.85
CA ALA A 38 11.42 3.95 1.78
C ALA A 38 11.00 5.38 1.40
N ALA A 39 11.68 6.37 1.99
CA ALA A 39 11.64 7.75 1.53
C ALA A 39 12.51 7.85 0.27
N MET A 40 11.90 8.24 -0.86
CA MET A 40 12.59 8.21 -2.14
C MET A 40 13.67 9.29 -2.28
N GLY A 41 13.65 10.35 -1.47
CA GLY A 41 14.73 11.35 -1.44
C GLY A 41 16.13 10.74 -1.21
N ASP A 42 16.20 9.63 -0.46
CA ASP A 42 17.47 9.03 -0.03
C ASP A 42 17.89 7.80 -0.86
N GLN A 43 17.10 7.43 -1.88
CA GLN A 43 17.29 6.16 -2.60
C GLN A 43 17.94 6.35 -3.97
N GLY A 44 19.00 5.58 -4.23
CA GLY A 44 19.53 5.39 -5.58
C GLY A 44 18.55 4.61 -6.45
N LYS A 45 18.19 5.12 -7.63
CA LYS A 45 17.03 4.65 -8.42
C LYS A 45 17.25 3.39 -9.27
N ARG A 46 18.43 2.76 -9.22
CA ARG A 46 18.79 1.65 -10.13
C ARG A 46 17.79 0.49 -10.13
N ARG A 47 17.26 0.11 -8.96
CA ARG A 47 16.27 -0.98 -8.80
C ARG A 47 14.87 -0.50 -8.48
N TRP A 48 14.66 0.81 -8.53
CA TRP A 48 13.38 1.44 -8.28
C TRP A 48 12.76 1.83 -9.60
N TRP A 49 11.44 1.69 -9.70
CA TRP A 49 10.68 2.24 -10.80
C TRP A 49 9.44 2.93 -10.26
N LYS A 50 9.08 4.07 -10.87
CA LYS A 50 7.91 4.83 -10.48
C LYS A 50 6.67 4.14 -11.03
N LEU A 51 5.66 3.92 -10.20
CA LEU A 51 4.49 3.13 -10.59
C LEU A 51 3.77 3.76 -11.80
N SER A 52 3.72 5.10 -11.86
CA SER A 52 3.17 5.88 -12.98
C SER A 52 3.87 5.62 -14.32
N GLU A 53 5.12 5.15 -14.31
CA GLU A 53 5.92 4.89 -15.51
C GLU A 53 5.94 3.40 -15.88
N GLY A 54 5.61 2.52 -14.93
CA GLY A 54 5.78 1.07 -15.05
C GLY A 54 5.00 0.40 -16.18
N LEU A 55 3.82 0.92 -16.55
CA LEU A 55 3.09 0.41 -17.72
C LEU A 55 3.81 0.70 -19.03
N ARG A 56 4.28 1.94 -19.20
CA ARG A 56 4.95 2.38 -20.43
C ARG A 56 6.27 1.63 -20.64
N GLU A 57 6.91 1.25 -19.54
CA GLU A 57 8.16 0.49 -19.53
C GLU A 57 7.97 -1.04 -19.56
N GLY A 58 6.73 -1.54 -19.58
CA GLY A 58 6.46 -2.99 -19.59
C GLY A 58 6.89 -3.74 -18.32
N ARG A 59 7.04 -3.05 -17.19
CA ARG A 59 7.57 -3.63 -15.93
C ARG A 59 6.70 -4.76 -15.40
N ILE A 60 5.38 -4.55 -15.38
CA ILE A 60 4.40 -5.54 -14.92
C ILE A 60 4.44 -6.80 -15.80
N GLU A 61 4.50 -6.62 -17.12
CA GLU A 61 4.58 -7.72 -18.06
C GLU A 61 5.89 -8.51 -17.91
N LEU A 62 7.02 -7.82 -17.73
CA LEU A 62 8.31 -8.47 -17.49
C LEU A 62 8.28 -9.30 -16.19
N MET A 63 7.72 -8.74 -15.11
CA MET A 63 7.55 -9.46 -13.84
C MET A 63 6.68 -10.71 -14.02
N TYR A 64 5.55 -10.58 -14.70
CA TYR A 64 4.65 -11.69 -15.00
C TYR A 64 5.36 -12.79 -15.80
N ARG A 65 6.02 -12.44 -16.90
CA ARG A 65 6.70 -13.41 -17.76
C ARG A 65 7.80 -14.18 -17.04
N ARG A 66 8.54 -13.54 -16.13
CA ARG A 66 9.55 -14.21 -15.30
C ARG A 66 8.90 -15.26 -14.39
N HIS A 67 7.86 -14.88 -13.63
CA HIS A 67 7.17 -15.82 -12.74
C HIS A 67 6.49 -16.95 -13.53
N ALA A 68 5.88 -16.64 -14.68
CA ALA A 68 5.25 -17.65 -15.53
C ALA A 68 6.25 -18.65 -16.13
N ALA A 69 7.52 -18.28 -16.31
CA ALA A 69 8.57 -19.17 -16.80
C ALA A 69 9.07 -20.14 -15.71
N GLU A 70 8.97 -19.77 -14.44
CA GLU A 70 9.45 -20.55 -13.30
C GLU A 70 8.34 -21.40 -12.65
N MET A 71 7.08 -20.98 -12.79
CA MET A 71 5.94 -21.63 -12.16
C MET A 71 5.24 -22.60 -13.11
N ILE A 72 4.66 -23.67 -12.54
CA ILE A 72 3.89 -24.68 -13.27
C ILE A 72 2.60 -24.09 -13.87
N SER A 73 2.06 -23.02 -13.26
CA SER A 73 0.79 -22.41 -13.64
C SER A 73 0.96 -20.92 -13.91
N ALA A 74 0.65 -20.52 -15.15
CA ALA A 74 0.64 -19.13 -15.58
C ALA A 74 -0.43 -18.30 -14.83
N ASP A 75 -1.53 -18.92 -14.43
CA ASP A 75 -2.58 -18.26 -13.65
C ASP A 75 -2.09 -17.98 -12.22
N THR A 76 -1.40 -18.95 -11.61
CA THR A 76 -0.79 -18.77 -10.29
C THR A 76 0.29 -17.69 -10.33
N ALA A 77 1.11 -17.65 -11.38
CA ALA A 77 2.08 -16.58 -11.58
C ALA A 77 1.42 -15.20 -11.65
N ALA A 78 0.27 -15.09 -12.32
CA ALA A 78 -0.48 -13.84 -12.39
C ALA A 78 -1.00 -13.40 -11.01
N GLU A 79 -1.53 -14.32 -10.20
CA GLU A 79 -1.98 -14.02 -8.83
C GLU A 79 -0.84 -13.63 -7.90
N VAL A 80 0.33 -14.27 -8.01
CA VAL A 80 1.54 -13.90 -7.22
C VAL A 80 1.98 -12.48 -7.54
N VAL A 81 2.11 -12.15 -8.83
CA VAL A 81 2.49 -10.79 -9.24
C VAL A 81 1.43 -9.75 -8.84
N ALA A 82 0.14 -10.09 -9.00
CA ALA A 82 -0.95 -9.23 -8.54
C ALA A 82 -0.86 -8.98 -7.03
N THR A 83 -0.69 -10.02 -6.22
CA THR A 83 -0.62 -9.92 -4.76
C THR A 83 0.56 -9.06 -4.32
N ALA A 84 1.74 -9.25 -4.94
CA ALA A 84 2.92 -8.44 -4.64
C ALA A 84 2.71 -6.95 -4.93
N LEU A 85 2.11 -6.63 -6.08
CA LEU A 85 1.81 -5.24 -6.49
C LEU A 85 0.70 -4.61 -5.64
N ILE A 86 -0.37 -5.37 -5.34
CA ILE A 86 -1.44 -4.94 -4.43
C ILE A 86 -0.85 -4.63 -3.04
N HIS A 87 0.01 -5.50 -2.53
CA HIS A 87 0.66 -5.30 -1.24
C HIS A 87 1.58 -4.06 -1.22
N ALA A 88 2.23 -3.74 -2.35
CA ALA A 88 3.02 -2.52 -2.50
C ALA A 88 2.18 -1.24 -2.44
N VAL A 89 0.95 -1.28 -2.93
CA VAL A 89 0.02 -0.14 -2.90
C VAL A 89 -0.73 -0.07 -1.57
N ILE A 90 -1.59 -1.05 -1.32
CA ILE A 90 -2.60 -0.96 -0.25
C ILE A 90 -2.23 -1.79 0.98
N GLY A 91 -1.58 -2.94 0.82
CA GLY A 91 -1.31 -3.83 1.96
C GLY A 91 -0.38 -3.20 3.01
N ARG A 92 0.67 -2.49 2.57
CA ARG A 92 1.58 -1.77 3.47
C ARG A 92 0.91 -0.60 4.17
N VAL A 93 0.18 0.26 3.44
CA VAL A 93 -0.49 1.42 4.05
C VAL A 93 -1.66 1.00 4.94
N ALA A 94 -2.35 -0.09 4.60
CA ALA A 94 -3.37 -0.69 5.44
C ALA A 94 -2.79 -1.20 6.76
N ALA A 95 -1.58 -1.77 6.76
CA ALA A 95 -0.92 -2.18 8.00
C ALA A 95 -0.70 -0.99 8.95
N LEU A 96 -0.26 0.17 8.43
CA LEU A 96 -0.12 1.37 9.25
C LEU A 96 -1.49 1.91 9.70
N LEU A 97 -2.50 1.85 8.84
CA LEU A 97 -3.85 2.30 9.17
C LEU A 97 -4.43 1.49 10.32
N VAL A 98 -4.43 0.16 10.22
CA VAL A 98 -5.07 -0.70 11.22
C VAL A 98 -4.31 -0.69 12.55
N ALA A 99 -2.98 -0.60 12.51
CA ALA A 99 -2.15 -0.54 13.72
C ALA A 99 -2.23 0.83 14.44
N GLU A 100 -2.32 1.94 13.70
CA GLU A 100 -2.07 3.28 14.27
C GLU A 100 -3.04 4.38 13.84
N GLY A 101 -4.00 4.10 12.94
CA GLY A 101 -4.86 5.14 12.40
C GLY A 101 -4.10 6.16 11.54
N LYS A 102 -2.98 5.73 10.95
CA LYS A 102 -2.08 6.58 10.15
C LYS A 102 -1.94 6.04 8.73
N ALA A 103 -1.53 6.91 7.81
CA ALA A 103 -1.26 6.53 6.43
C ALA A 103 -0.25 7.46 5.78
N TRP A 104 0.56 6.95 4.85
CA TRP A 104 1.16 7.79 3.79
C TRP A 104 0.23 7.80 2.57
N ASP A 105 0.60 8.56 1.54
CA ASP A 105 -0.15 8.64 0.29
C ASP A 105 0.22 7.49 -0.68
N PRO A 106 -0.67 6.51 -0.95
CA PRO A 106 -0.44 5.42 -1.91
C PRO A 106 -0.80 5.81 -3.36
N GLY A 107 -0.88 7.12 -3.65
CA GLY A 107 -1.16 7.66 -4.97
C GLY A 107 -0.16 7.26 -6.03
N LEU A 108 -0.64 7.17 -7.27
CA LEU A 108 0.11 6.69 -8.42
C LEU A 108 1.38 7.52 -8.69
N GLU A 109 1.28 8.83 -8.50
CA GLU A 109 2.37 9.79 -8.65
C GLU A 109 3.37 9.75 -7.51
N ASN A 110 2.98 9.17 -6.36
CA ASN A 110 3.82 9.10 -5.17
C ASN A 110 4.57 7.77 -5.07
N LEU A 111 4.00 6.70 -5.61
CA LEU A 111 4.49 5.35 -5.39
C LEU A 111 5.63 4.94 -6.32
N TRP A 112 6.61 4.30 -5.69
CA TRP A 112 7.71 3.59 -6.32
C TRP A 112 7.73 2.14 -5.86
N VAL A 113 8.23 1.27 -6.72
CA VAL A 113 8.36 -0.16 -6.44
C VAL A 113 9.83 -0.54 -6.59
N HIS A 114 10.37 -1.23 -5.59
CA HIS A 114 11.69 -1.84 -5.68
C HIS A 114 11.54 -3.30 -6.12
N HIS A 115 12.41 -3.74 -7.04
CA HIS A 115 12.55 -5.15 -7.35
C HIS A 115 13.79 -5.72 -6.66
N ASP A 116 13.64 -6.90 -6.06
CA ASP A 116 14.78 -7.67 -5.56
C ASP A 116 15.53 -8.38 -6.71
N ASN A 117 16.53 -9.18 -6.34
CA ASN A 117 17.36 -9.89 -7.31
C ASN A 117 16.59 -11.01 -8.04
N ASP A 118 15.54 -11.53 -7.43
CA ASP A 118 14.71 -12.62 -7.94
C ASP A 118 13.51 -12.07 -8.74
N GLY A 119 13.38 -10.74 -8.84
CA GLY A 119 12.31 -10.08 -9.57
C GLY A 119 11.00 -9.96 -8.77
N GLY A 120 11.03 -10.27 -7.48
CA GLY A 120 9.97 -10.00 -6.52
C GLY A 120 9.94 -8.53 -6.08
N ILE A 121 8.91 -8.16 -5.31
CA ILE A 121 8.78 -6.83 -4.71
C ILE A 121 9.02 -6.93 -3.21
N ASP A 122 10.10 -6.31 -2.74
CA ASP A 122 10.49 -6.32 -1.34
C ASP A 122 10.34 -4.95 -0.66
N TRP A 123 10.20 -3.84 -1.40
CA TRP A 123 9.91 -2.52 -0.84
C TRP A 123 8.90 -1.73 -1.68
N ALA A 124 8.11 -0.90 -0.99
CA ALA A 124 7.46 0.26 -1.58
C ALA A 124 8.27 1.52 -1.28
N GLY A 125 8.15 2.54 -2.12
CA GLY A 125 8.81 3.83 -1.94
C GLY A 125 7.81 4.96 -2.14
N VAL A 126 8.00 6.05 -1.40
CA VAL A 126 7.18 7.26 -1.52
C VAL A 126 8.04 8.50 -1.71
N GLU A 127 7.57 9.43 -2.54
CA GLU A 127 8.25 10.69 -2.83
C GLU A 127 7.83 11.79 -1.83
N ASP A 128 6.53 12.02 -1.66
CA ASP A 128 5.91 12.70 -0.52
C ASP A 128 5.81 11.74 0.67
N ILE A 129 6.58 12.05 1.70
CA ILE A 129 6.70 11.30 2.95
C ILE A 129 5.71 11.77 4.04
N THR A 130 4.86 12.75 3.73
CA THR A 130 3.91 13.31 4.71
C THR A 130 2.96 12.23 5.23
N ILE A 131 2.85 12.13 6.56
CA ILE A 131 1.93 11.18 7.20
C ILE A 131 0.57 11.85 7.41
N ARG A 132 -0.52 11.11 7.20
CA ARG A 132 -1.88 11.49 7.58
C ARG A 132 -2.23 10.75 8.87
N ALA A 133 -2.87 11.42 9.81
CA ALA A 133 -3.34 10.83 11.06
C ALA A 133 -4.76 11.29 11.39
N ILE A 134 -5.52 10.47 12.10
CA ILE A 134 -6.88 10.81 12.56
C ILE A 134 -6.79 11.79 13.75
N ASP A 135 -7.69 12.77 13.79
CA ASP A 135 -7.80 13.70 14.90
C ASP A 135 -8.10 12.99 16.23
N GLY A 136 -7.54 13.48 17.32
CA GLY A 136 -7.59 12.83 18.64
C GLY A 136 -6.60 11.68 18.86
N GLU A 137 -5.90 11.20 17.81
CA GLU A 137 -4.73 10.34 17.98
C GLU A 137 -3.53 11.15 18.50
N ARG A 138 -2.60 10.49 19.23
CA ARG A 138 -1.46 11.19 19.88
C ARG A 138 -0.58 12.00 18.93
N SER A 139 -0.59 11.66 17.64
CA SER A 139 0.19 12.33 16.61
C SER A 139 -0.52 13.50 15.92
N ALA A 140 -1.79 13.77 16.26
CA ALA A 140 -2.52 14.88 15.67
C ALA A 140 -1.83 16.21 16.03
N GLY A 141 -1.52 17.01 15.00
CA GLY A 141 -0.78 18.26 15.16
C GLY A 141 0.74 18.12 15.33
N GLU A 142 1.29 16.90 15.23
CA GLU A 142 2.74 16.73 15.12
C GLU A 142 3.27 17.34 13.81
N PRO A 143 4.43 17.99 13.83
CA PRO A 143 5.10 18.42 12.60
C PRO A 143 5.33 17.24 11.64
N GLY A 144 5.10 17.46 10.34
CA GLY A 144 5.19 16.40 9.32
C GLY A 144 3.95 15.51 9.20
N VAL A 145 2.90 15.79 9.99
CA VAL A 145 1.63 15.08 9.98
C VAL A 145 0.49 16.01 9.54
N VAL A 146 -0.37 15.51 8.65
CA VAL A 146 -1.64 16.14 8.27
C VAL A 146 -2.77 15.45 9.04
N THR A 147 -3.45 16.21 9.88
CA THR A 147 -4.60 15.70 10.64
C THR A 147 -5.85 15.64 9.76
N LEU A 148 -6.53 14.50 9.76
CA LEU A 148 -7.84 14.29 9.17
C LEU A 148 -8.92 14.28 10.26
N PRO A 149 -10.11 14.85 10.01
CA PRO A 149 -11.09 15.11 11.08
C PRO A 149 -11.72 13.86 11.69
N CYS A 150 -11.69 12.71 11.00
CA CYS A 150 -12.24 11.45 11.50
C CYS A 150 -11.75 10.25 10.67
N GLU A 151 -12.02 9.03 11.15
CA GLU A 151 -11.70 7.79 10.44
C GLU A 151 -12.34 7.74 9.04
N ARG A 152 -13.59 8.20 8.91
CA ARG A 152 -14.29 8.24 7.60
C ARG A 152 -13.53 9.09 6.58
N ALA A 153 -12.98 10.24 7.00
CA ALA A 153 -12.19 11.09 6.11
C ALA A 153 -10.90 10.39 5.66
N MET A 154 -10.24 9.65 6.56
CA MET A 154 -9.09 8.80 6.24
C MET A 154 -9.45 7.72 5.21
N PHE A 155 -10.55 7.00 5.40
CA PHE A 155 -10.95 5.92 4.49
C PHE A 155 -11.30 6.43 3.09
N VAL A 156 -12.07 7.52 3.00
CA VAL A 156 -12.43 8.14 1.70
C VAL A 156 -11.19 8.64 0.97
N TRP A 157 -10.28 9.30 1.69
CA TRP A 157 -9.02 9.77 1.13
C TRP A 157 -8.17 8.59 0.64
N LEU A 158 -7.93 7.58 1.48
CA LEU A 158 -7.15 6.39 1.08
C LEU A 158 -7.76 5.67 -0.12
N ALA A 159 -9.08 5.45 -0.12
CA ALA A 159 -9.76 4.81 -1.24
C ALA A 159 -9.56 5.59 -2.55
N HIS A 160 -9.64 6.92 -2.49
CA HIS A 160 -9.37 7.80 -3.63
C HIS A 160 -7.91 7.71 -4.11
N ARG A 161 -6.94 7.65 -3.18
CA ARG A 161 -5.51 7.60 -3.52
C ARG A 161 -5.05 6.24 -4.02
N CYS A 162 -5.62 5.15 -3.51
CA CYS A 162 -5.30 3.79 -3.97
C CYS A 162 -5.82 3.50 -5.38
N GLU A 163 -6.98 4.05 -5.77
CA GLU A 163 -7.68 3.64 -6.99
C GLU A 163 -6.85 3.80 -8.27
N PRO A 164 -6.19 4.93 -8.55
CA PRO A 164 -5.40 5.08 -9.78
C PRO A 164 -4.25 4.05 -9.85
N SER A 165 -3.58 3.80 -8.72
CA SER A 165 -2.50 2.81 -8.60
C SER A 165 -3.00 1.39 -8.88
N LEU A 166 -4.09 0.98 -8.22
CA LEU A 166 -4.67 -0.35 -8.36
C LEU A 166 -5.26 -0.58 -9.76
N THR A 167 -5.94 0.41 -10.32
CA THR A 167 -6.50 0.35 -11.69
C THR A 167 -5.40 0.21 -12.73
N LEU A 168 -4.29 0.96 -12.58
CA LEU A 168 -3.13 0.85 -13.46
C LEU A 168 -2.54 -0.57 -13.43
N ILE A 169 -2.38 -1.15 -12.24
CA ILE A 169 -1.87 -2.52 -12.08
C ILE A 169 -2.83 -3.52 -12.72
N GLN A 170 -4.13 -3.41 -12.43
CA GLN A 170 -5.16 -4.29 -12.98
C GLN A 170 -5.14 -4.28 -14.51
N HIS A 171 -5.13 -3.10 -15.12
CA HIS A 171 -5.03 -2.96 -16.58
C HIS A 171 -3.71 -3.51 -17.12
N GLY A 172 -2.60 -3.33 -16.41
CA GLY A 172 -1.30 -3.90 -16.79
C GLY A 172 -1.34 -5.42 -16.87
N LEU A 173 -1.82 -6.06 -15.82
CA LEU A 173 -1.93 -7.52 -15.74
C LEU A 173 -2.94 -8.08 -16.74
N ALA A 174 -4.08 -7.42 -16.93
CA ALA A 174 -5.10 -7.87 -17.87
C ALA A 174 -4.61 -7.88 -19.33
N ARG A 175 -3.59 -7.07 -19.67
CA ARG A 175 -3.00 -7.08 -21.02
C ARG A 175 -2.02 -8.20 -21.26
N CYS A 176 -1.42 -8.77 -20.22
CA CYS A 176 -0.35 -9.76 -20.37
C CYS A 176 -0.66 -11.12 -19.74
N SER A 177 -1.76 -11.27 -19.00
CA SER A 177 -2.13 -12.50 -18.29
C SER A 177 -3.62 -12.81 -18.40
N GLY A 178 -4.03 -14.03 -18.01
CA GLY A 178 -5.44 -14.44 -17.91
C GLY A 178 -6.18 -13.95 -16.66
N LEU A 179 -5.57 -13.11 -15.82
CA LEU A 179 -6.17 -12.69 -14.55
C LEU A 179 -7.39 -11.78 -14.78
N SER A 180 -8.57 -12.28 -14.42
CA SER A 180 -9.80 -11.51 -14.52
C SER A 180 -9.78 -10.29 -13.57
N ALA A 181 -10.42 -9.19 -14.00
CA ALA A 181 -10.58 -8.00 -13.16
C ALA A 181 -11.26 -8.33 -11.83
N ARG A 182 -12.28 -9.19 -11.84
CA ARG A 182 -12.98 -9.64 -10.63
C ARG A 182 -12.04 -10.33 -9.63
N ARG A 183 -11.15 -11.21 -10.11
CA ARG A 183 -10.17 -11.88 -9.23
C ARG A 183 -9.15 -10.89 -8.69
N PHE A 184 -8.65 -9.98 -9.52
CA PHE A 184 -7.75 -8.90 -9.08
C PHE A 184 -8.36 -8.09 -7.93
N TRP A 185 -9.59 -7.61 -8.07
CA TRP A 185 -10.24 -6.84 -7.01
C TRP A 185 -10.57 -7.69 -5.77
N SER A 186 -10.86 -8.98 -5.94
CA SER A 186 -10.98 -9.90 -4.80
C SER A 186 -9.66 -10.03 -4.02
N LEU A 187 -8.51 -10.06 -4.72
CA LEU A 187 -7.18 -10.07 -4.08
C LEU A 187 -6.90 -8.76 -3.31
N VAL A 188 -7.40 -7.61 -3.80
CA VAL A 188 -7.34 -6.34 -3.05
C VAL A 188 -8.10 -6.46 -1.72
N GLY A 189 -9.32 -7.00 -1.77
CA GLY A 189 -10.10 -7.26 -0.56
C GLY A 189 -9.44 -8.25 0.39
N GLU A 190 -8.85 -9.33 -0.14
CA GLU A 190 -8.11 -10.32 0.64
C GLU A 190 -6.88 -9.72 1.33
N SER A 191 -6.13 -8.85 0.64
CA SER A 191 -4.99 -8.12 1.22
C SER A 191 -5.42 -7.23 2.40
N LEU A 192 -6.52 -6.49 2.24
CA LEU A 192 -7.09 -5.66 3.31
C LEU A 192 -7.61 -6.48 4.49
N GLY A 193 -8.37 -7.55 4.21
CA GLY A 193 -8.87 -8.45 5.24
C GLY A 193 -7.74 -9.10 6.03
N GLY A 194 -6.70 -9.57 5.34
CA GLY A 194 -5.50 -10.11 5.96
C GLY A 194 -4.80 -9.08 6.85
N ALA A 195 -4.60 -7.85 6.38
CA ALA A 195 -4.02 -6.79 7.19
C ALA A 195 -4.85 -6.52 8.46
N ALA A 196 -6.17 -6.36 8.33
CA ALA A 196 -7.08 -6.10 9.44
C ALA A 196 -7.15 -7.24 10.46
N THR A 197 -6.90 -8.48 10.03
CA THR A 197 -6.88 -9.66 10.92
C THR A 197 -5.53 -9.85 11.61
N TYR A 198 -4.41 -9.78 10.87
CA TYR A 198 -3.11 -10.19 11.39
C TYR A 198 -2.29 -9.05 11.99
N VAL A 199 -2.38 -7.84 11.42
CA VAL A 199 -1.51 -6.73 11.84
C VAL A 199 -1.77 -6.29 13.28
N PRO A 200 -3.03 -6.25 13.81
CA PRO A 200 -3.23 -5.88 15.21
C PRO A 200 -2.48 -6.78 16.19
N ASP A 201 -2.45 -8.08 15.95
CA ASP A 201 -1.68 -9.03 16.77
C ASP A 201 -0.17 -8.77 16.65
N LEU A 202 0.34 -8.64 15.41
CA LEU A 202 1.76 -8.31 15.15
C LEU A 202 2.18 -6.98 15.80
N ALA A 203 1.28 -5.98 15.81
CA ALA A 203 1.51 -4.66 16.37
C ALA A 203 1.25 -4.58 17.88
N ARG A 204 0.64 -5.62 18.48
CA ARG A 204 0.11 -5.62 19.85
C ARG A 204 -0.87 -4.46 20.10
N THR A 205 -1.79 -4.26 19.16
CA THR A 205 -2.84 -3.25 19.22
C THR A 205 -4.23 -3.91 19.28
N ASP A 206 -5.26 -3.09 19.49
CA ASP A 206 -6.63 -3.58 19.61
C ASP A 206 -7.14 -4.20 18.28
N ALA A 207 -7.67 -5.42 18.36
CA ALA A 207 -8.18 -6.14 17.20
C ALA A 207 -9.53 -5.58 16.69
N GLU A 208 -10.35 -5.02 17.57
CA GLU A 208 -11.62 -4.38 17.19
C GLU A 208 -11.36 -3.09 16.42
N ASP A 209 -10.36 -2.29 16.85
CA ASP A 209 -9.91 -1.12 16.10
C ASP A 209 -9.40 -1.51 14.71
N GLY A 210 -8.58 -2.56 14.63
CA GLY A 210 -8.07 -3.08 13.38
C GLY A 210 -9.16 -3.54 12.43
N ALA A 211 -10.13 -4.32 12.93
CA ALA A 211 -11.28 -4.79 12.18
C ALA A 211 -12.17 -3.63 11.70
N ARG A 212 -12.47 -2.67 12.58
CA ARG A 212 -13.27 -1.47 12.24
C ARG A 212 -12.61 -0.67 11.13
N ARG A 213 -11.29 -0.41 11.23
CA ARG A 213 -10.53 0.36 10.23
C ARG A 213 -10.43 -0.36 8.89
N GLY A 214 -10.16 -1.67 8.91
CA GLY A 214 -10.14 -2.49 7.71
C GLY A 214 -11.50 -2.51 6.98
N GLN A 215 -12.58 -2.72 7.72
CA GLN A 215 -13.94 -2.71 7.19
C GLN A 215 -14.34 -1.33 6.66
N GLY A 216 -13.95 -0.26 7.36
CA GLY A 216 -14.18 1.13 6.92
C GLY A 216 -13.51 1.45 5.58
N LEU A 217 -12.27 1.01 5.38
CA LEU A 217 -11.57 1.17 4.10
C LEU A 217 -12.18 0.30 2.99
N LEU A 218 -12.58 -0.94 3.29
CA LEU A 218 -13.30 -1.79 2.34
C LEU A 218 -14.60 -1.12 1.86
N LEU A 219 -15.40 -0.60 2.80
CA LEU A 219 -16.63 0.14 2.48
C LEU A 219 -16.34 1.37 1.61
N ALA A 220 -15.31 2.15 1.92
CA ALA A 220 -14.94 3.31 1.14
C ALA A 220 -14.51 2.95 -0.30
N LEU A 221 -13.85 1.81 -0.52
CA LEU A 221 -13.52 1.32 -1.86
C LEU A 221 -14.78 0.88 -2.63
N GLU A 222 -15.75 0.25 -1.95
CA GLU A 222 -17.03 -0.14 -2.55
C GLU A 222 -17.91 1.07 -2.91
N GLU A 223 -17.96 2.09 -2.05
CA GLU A 223 -18.65 3.35 -2.33
C GLU A 223 -18.06 4.07 -3.56
N ARG A 224 -16.79 3.79 -3.89
CA ARG A 224 -16.15 4.23 -5.15
C ARG A 224 -16.44 3.33 -6.35
N GLY A 225 -17.18 2.24 -6.17
CA GLY A 225 -17.54 1.29 -7.22
C GLY A 225 -16.51 0.19 -7.46
N LEU A 226 -15.51 0.02 -6.59
CA LEU A 226 -14.49 -1.02 -6.73
C LEU A 226 -15.01 -2.36 -6.16
N PRO A 227 -15.01 -3.46 -6.94
CA PRO A 227 -15.62 -4.73 -6.52
C PRO A 227 -14.68 -5.55 -5.63
N VAL A 228 -14.31 -4.99 -4.47
CA VAL A 228 -13.30 -5.56 -3.55
C VAL A 228 -13.85 -6.66 -2.65
N ARG A 229 -15.16 -6.77 -2.49
CA ARG A 229 -15.76 -7.92 -1.81
C ARG A 229 -15.98 -9.07 -2.78
N ARG A 230 -15.83 -10.29 -2.26
CA ARG A 230 -16.36 -11.47 -2.93
C ARG A 230 -17.86 -11.28 -3.08
N ALA A 231 -18.36 -11.23 -4.31
CA ALA A 231 -19.78 -11.43 -4.52
C ALA A 231 -20.12 -12.77 -3.88
N ALA A 232 -21.01 -12.75 -2.88
CA ALA A 232 -21.61 -13.99 -2.38
C ALA A 232 -22.11 -14.72 -3.62
N CYS A 233 -21.64 -15.95 -3.84
CA CYS A 233 -22.34 -16.83 -4.76
C CYS A 233 -23.75 -16.93 -4.22
N LEU A 234 -24.70 -16.21 -4.83
CA LEU A 234 -26.09 -16.57 -4.78
C LEU A 234 -26.14 -17.94 -5.45
N VAL A 235 -26.06 -18.98 -4.62
CA VAL A 235 -26.48 -20.32 -5.00
C VAL A 235 -27.97 -20.17 -5.32
N ARG A 236 -28.29 -20.13 -6.61
CA ARG A 236 -29.64 -20.31 -7.12
C ARG A 236 -29.84 -21.79 -7.42
#